data_AF-A0A7V4M689-F1
#
_entry.id   AF-A0A7V4M689-F1
#
_cell.length_a   1.000
_cell.length_b   1.000
_cell.length_c   1.000
_cell.angle_alpha   90.00
_cell.angle_beta   90.00
_cell.angle_gamma   90.00
#
_symmetry.space_group_name_H-M   'P 1'
#
loop_
_entity.id
_entity.type
_entity.pdbx_description
1 polymer ?
#
loop_
_entity_poly.entity_id
_entity_poly.type
_entity_poly.pdbx_seq_one_letter_code
_entity_poly.pdbx_strand_id
1 'polypeptide(L)'
;MTLPHYNGSSINTIDAHAMNRNSLQAPDPFLAAIVFEGGLGLLAVGLGWVLGDPPAERIEWTLDSAGSGILAALPLIAVMWVGVRTQWGPLREILQVLKNHAVPLLRECGPWKLAGIALFAGFGEELLFRGVLQNWVAGLYPGDFGPYLGLIVASVVFGMVHCLTAAYAVLATMIGLYLGGLWIIFGNLLVPALVHVVYDFWAMVYLMKKLA
;
A
#
# COMPACT_ATOMS: atom_id res chain seq x y z
N MET A 1 38.41 -22.45 68.86
CA MET A 1 38.46 -23.25 67.62
C MET A 1 37.48 -22.62 66.65
N THR A 2 38.00 -21.87 65.70
CA THR A 2 37.28 -21.04 64.72
C THR A 2 36.83 -21.92 63.55
N LEU A 3 35.54 -21.85 63.20
CA LEU A 3 35.02 -22.39 61.94
C LEU A 3 34.72 -21.22 60.99
N PRO A 4 35.01 -21.34 59.68
CA PRO A 4 35.01 -20.21 58.76
C PRO A 4 33.61 -19.84 58.26
N HIS A 5 33.35 -18.52 58.18
CA HIS A 5 32.26 -17.95 57.41
C HIS A 5 32.51 -18.17 55.91
N TYR A 6 31.65 -18.93 55.25
CA TYR A 6 31.64 -19.04 53.79
C TYR A 6 30.76 -17.93 53.20
N ASN A 7 31.40 -16.88 52.69
CA ASN A 7 30.77 -15.85 51.87
C ASN A 7 30.72 -16.36 50.42
N GLY A 8 29.54 -16.77 49.97
CA GLY A 8 29.29 -17.24 48.61
C GLY A 8 28.70 -16.18 47.68
N SER A 9 29.21 -14.95 47.71
CA SER A 9 28.94 -13.97 46.63
C SER A 9 29.99 -14.13 45.53
N SER A 10 29.61 -14.66 44.35
CA SER A 10 30.22 -14.39 43.01
C SER A 10 30.13 -15.56 42.01
N ILE A 11 28.98 -16.21 41.86
CA ILE A 11 28.75 -17.08 40.69
C ILE A 11 27.47 -16.64 39.97
N ASN A 12 27.67 -16.06 38.78
CA ASN A 12 26.72 -15.90 37.67
C ASN A 12 25.77 -14.69 37.64
N THR A 13 26.31 -13.47 37.72
CA THR A 13 25.62 -12.27 37.19
C THR A 13 26.11 -11.80 35.81
N ILE A 14 27.09 -12.48 35.20
CA ILE A 14 27.63 -12.08 33.89
C ILE A 14 26.94 -12.80 32.70
N ASP A 15 26.26 -13.93 32.90
CA ASP A 15 25.72 -14.71 31.78
C ASP A 15 24.19 -14.65 31.59
N ALA A 16 23.47 -13.83 32.36
CA ALA A 16 22.04 -13.57 32.13
C ALA A 16 21.78 -12.46 31.09
N HIS A 17 22.80 -11.66 30.74
CA HIS A 17 22.71 -10.62 29.70
C HIS A 17 23.11 -11.10 28.30
N ALA A 18 23.68 -12.30 28.18
CA ALA A 18 24.05 -12.90 26.90
C ALA A 18 22.95 -13.81 26.32
N MET A 19 21.91 -14.15 27.09
CA MET A 19 20.87 -15.12 26.72
C MET A 19 19.50 -14.51 26.35
N ASN A 20 19.46 -13.29 25.82
CA ASN A 20 18.21 -12.74 25.27
C ASN A 20 18.43 -11.85 24.02
N ARG A 21 18.87 -12.45 22.92
CA ARG A 21 18.85 -11.81 21.59
C ARG A 21 18.27 -12.70 20.47
N ASN A 22 17.45 -13.68 20.85
CA ASN A 22 16.62 -14.43 19.91
C ASN A 22 15.14 -14.36 20.33
N SER A 23 14.71 -13.24 20.92
CA SER A 23 13.31 -12.86 20.71
C SER A 23 13.19 -12.59 19.21
N LEU A 24 12.33 -13.33 18.53
CA LEU A 24 11.99 -13.07 17.13
C LEU A 24 11.57 -11.59 17.04
N GLN A 25 12.50 -10.71 16.66
CA GLN A 25 12.18 -9.31 16.43
C GLN A 25 11.11 -9.30 15.35
N ALA A 26 9.99 -8.64 15.63
CA ALA A 26 8.97 -8.43 14.63
C ALA A 26 9.65 -7.87 13.36
N PRO A 27 9.31 -8.38 12.16
CA PRO A 27 9.97 -7.94 10.94
C PRO A 27 9.89 -6.42 10.79
N ASP A 28 10.97 -5.80 10.30
CA ASP A 28 11.02 -4.34 10.02
C ASP A 28 9.76 -3.97 9.21
N PRO A 29 8.90 -3.05 9.71
CA PRO A 29 7.67 -2.68 9.02
C PRO A 29 7.90 -2.24 7.57
N PHE A 30 9.03 -1.59 7.29
CA PHE A 30 9.41 -1.23 5.94
C PHE A 30 9.65 -2.47 5.07
N LEU A 31 10.43 -3.43 5.56
CA LEU A 31 10.73 -4.66 4.82
C LEU A 31 9.46 -5.49 4.60
N ALA A 32 8.60 -5.59 5.63
CA ALA A 32 7.32 -6.29 5.53
C ALA A 32 6.43 -5.69 4.43
N ALA A 33 6.31 -4.36 4.39
CA ALA A 33 5.57 -3.66 3.35
C ALA A 33 6.16 -3.91 1.95
N ILE A 34 7.47 -3.74 1.77
CA ILE A 34 8.12 -3.96 0.46
C ILE A 34 7.94 -5.41 -0.03
N VAL A 35 8.08 -6.40 0.86
CA VAL A 35 7.89 -7.82 0.50
C VAL A 35 6.45 -8.11 0.14
N PHE A 36 5.48 -7.57 0.89
CA PHE A 36 4.07 -7.77 0.60
C PHE A 36 3.68 -7.14 -0.74
N GLU A 37 3.94 -5.85 -0.92
CA GLU A 37 3.58 -5.10 -2.13
C GLU A 37 4.36 -5.58 -3.36
N GLY A 38 5.65 -5.83 -3.20
CA GLY A 38 6.46 -6.44 -4.27
C GLY A 38 5.99 -7.84 -4.63
N GLY A 39 5.54 -8.62 -3.64
CA GLY A 39 4.91 -9.92 -3.83
C GLY A 39 3.64 -9.84 -4.67
N LEU A 40 2.79 -8.83 -4.46
CA LEU A 40 1.60 -8.58 -5.28
C LEU A 40 1.98 -8.27 -6.74
N GLY A 41 3.02 -7.44 -6.95
CA GLY A 41 3.53 -7.15 -8.30
C GLY A 41 4.08 -8.40 -9.02
N LEU A 42 4.86 -9.23 -8.31
CA LEU A 42 5.36 -10.50 -8.85
C LEU A 42 4.23 -11.49 -9.16
N LEU A 43 3.24 -11.58 -8.26
CA LEU A 43 2.03 -12.37 -8.48
C LEU A 43 1.29 -11.90 -9.73
N ALA A 44 1.11 -10.59 -9.90
CA ALA A 44 0.46 -10.02 -11.07
C ALA A 44 1.18 -10.37 -12.37
N VAL A 45 2.52 -10.26 -12.39
CA VAL A 45 3.32 -10.69 -13.53
C VAL A 45 3.10 -12.17 -13.82
N GLY A 46 3.23 -13.04 -12.80
CA GLY A 46 3.02 -14.48 -12.95
C GLY A 46 1.62 -14.85 -13.47
N LEU A 47 0.56 -14.21 -12.95
CA LEU A 47 -0.80 -14.40 -13.43
C LEU A 47 -0.97 -13.93 -14.87
N GLY A 48 -0.39 -12.79 -15.25
CA GLY A 48 -0.40 -12.30 -16.62
C GLY A 48 0.21 -13.29 -17.61
N TRP A 49 1.34 -13.91 -17.26
CA TRP A 49 1.96 -14.97 -18.07
C TRP A 49 1.03 -16.19 -18.22
N VAL A 50 0.38 -16.63 -17.14
CA VAL A 50 -0.56 -17.76 -17.18
C VAL A 50 -1.80 -17.46 -18.01
N LEU A 51 -2.27 -16.22 -17.97
CA LEU A 51 -3.45 -15.75 -18.73
C LEU A 51 -3.11 -15.37 -20.19
N GLY A 52 -1.83 -15.31 -20.56
CA GLY A 52 -1.39 -14.88 -21.88
C GLY A 52 -1.53 -13.37 -22.13
N ASP A 53 -1.65 -12.57 -21.06
CA ASP A 53 -1.75 -11.10 -21.10
C ASP A 53 -0.84 -10.49 -20.01
N PRO A 54 0.48 -10.39 -20.25
CA PRO A 54 1.42 -9.89 -19.25
C PRO A 54 1.19 -8.40 -18.93
N PRO A 55 0.87 -8.02 -17.69
CA PRO A 55 0.50 -6.65 -17.36
C PRO A 55 1.66 -5.66 -17.54
N ALA A 56 2.90 -6.11 -17.41
CA ALA A 56 4.08 -5.26 -17.56
C ALA A 56 4.27 -4.72 -18.99
N GLU A 57 3.73 -5.40 -20.01
CA GLU A 57 3.78 -4.94 -21.41
C GLU A 57 2.89 -3.72 -21.66
N ARG A 58 1.98 -3.42 -20.73
CA ARG A 58 1.04 -2.29 -20.78
C ARG A 58 1.58 -1.04 -20.10
N ILE A 59 2.86 -1.04 -19.74
CA ILE A 59 3.57 0.12 -19.19
C ILE A 59 4.41 0.73 -20.30
N GLU A 60 3.97 1.91 -20.77
CA GLU A 60 4.74 2.71 -21.71
C GLU A 60 5.46 3.84 -20.97
N TRP A 61 6.79 3.79 -20.97
CA TRP A 61 7.65 4.75 -20.29
C TRP A 61 7.83 6.02 -21.11
N THR A 62 6.86 6.93 -21.02
CA THR A 62 6.89 8.23 -21.70
C THR A 62 6.80 9.39 -20.71
N LEU A 63 7.43 10.52 -21.04
CA LEU A 63 7.35 11.74 -20.23
C LEU A 63 5.92 12.28 -20.13
N ASP A 64 5.14 12.16 -21.21
CA ASP A 64 3.75 12.62 -21.26
C ASP A 64 2.85 11.80 -20.34
N SER A 65 3.03 10.47 -20.30
CA SER A 65 2.31 9.60 -19.37
C SER A 65 2.77 9.83 -17.93
N ALA A 66 4.06 10.05 -17.71
CA ALA A 66 4.57 10.38 -16.39
C ALA A 66 4.00 11.72 -15.86
N GLY A 67 3.99 12.76 -16.71
CA GLY A 67 3.39 14.05 -16.39
C GLY A 67 1.90 13.94 -16.10
N SER A 68 1.18 13.17 -16.94
CA SER A 68 -0.25 12.93 -16.77
C SER A 68 -0.56 12.18 -15.46
N GLY A 69 0.23 11.17 -15.09
CA GLY A 69 0.11 10.47 -13.82
C GLY A 69 0.31 11.38 -12.61
N ILE A 70 1.35 12.22 -12.62
CA ILE A 70 1.61 13.17 -11.53
C ILE A 70 0.46 14.19 -11.39
N LEU A 71 -0.03 14.74 -12.51
CA LEU A 71 -1.12 15.71 -12.49
C LEU A 71 -2.46 15.07 -12.07
N ALA A 72 -2.71 13.84 -12.50
CA ALA A 72 -3.89 13.08 -12.11
C ALA A 72 -3.89 12.64 -10.64
N ALA A 73 -2.78 12.80 -9.90
CA ALA A 73 -2.78 12.62 -8.44
C ALA A 73 -3.44 13.80 -7.70
N LEU A 74 -3.52 14.98 -8.31
CA LEU A 74 -3.99 16.20 -7.64
C LEU A 74 -5.44 16.10 -7.12
N PRO A 75 -6.42 15.53 -7.86
CA PRO A 75 -7.76 15.33 -7.34
C PRO A 75 -7.80 14.47 -6.08
N LEU A 76 -7.04 13.37 -6.05
CA LEU A 76 -7.00 12.48 -4.87
C LEU A 76 -6.35 13.17 -3.67
N ILE A 77 -5.25 13.89 -3.90
CA ILE A 77 -4.59 14.71 -2.87
C ILE A 77 -5.57 15.76 -2.33
N ALA A 78 -6.32 16.44 -3.20
CA ALA A 78 -7.31 17.45 -2.79
C ALA A 78 -8.44 16.83 -1.96
N VAL A 79 -9.00 15.69 -2.40
CA VAL A 79 -10.04 14.95 -1.67
C VAL A 79 -9.53 14.54 -0.29
N MET A 80 -8.33 13.98 -0.20
CA MET A 80 -7.73 13.62 1.09
C MET A 80 -7.47 14.86 1.96
N TRP A 81 -6.94 15.94 1.38
CA TRP A 81 -6.66 17.18 2.09
C TRP A 81 -7.92 17.83 2.67
N VAL A 82 -9.05 17.76 1.97
CA VAL A 82 -10.37 18.16 2.51
C VAL A 82 -10.85 17.16 3.56
N GLY A 83 -10.73 15.86 3.26
CA GLY A 83 -11.17 14.77 4.11
C GLY A 83 -10.52 14.76 5.49
N VAL A 84 -9.23 15.08 5.59
CA VAL A 84 -8.53 15.18 6.89
C VAL A 84 -8.92 16.41 7.73
N ARG A 85 -9.68 17.35 7.18
CA ARG A 85 -10.12 18.59 7.84
C ARG A 85 -11.60 18.58 8.19
N THR A 86 -12.35 17.63 7.65
CA THR A 86 -13.78 17.52 7.94
C THR A 86 -14.03 17.03 9.37
N GLN A 87 -15.25 17.27 9.84
CA GLN A 87 -15.76 16.74 11.10
C GLN A 87 -16.67 15.52 10.93
N TRP A 88 -16.82 15.03 9.69
CA TRP A 88 -17.70 13.91 9.37
C TRP A 88 -17.23 12.61 10.04
N GLY A 89 -18.14 11.97 10.79
CA GLY A 89 -17.87 10.79 11.62
C GLY A 89 -17.12 9.66 10.88
N PRO A 90 -17.58 9.22 9.69
CA PRO A 90 -16.94 8.15 8.94
C PRO A 90 -15.47 8.43 8.60
N LEU A 91 -15.12 9.65 8.19
CA LEU A 91 -13.73 10.00 7.87
C LEU A 91 -12.86 10.12 9.13
N ARG A 92 -13.43 10.57 10.25
CA ARG A 92 -12.73 10.58 11.54
C ARG A 92 -12.40 9.18 12.02
N GLU A 93 -13.30 8.22 11.82
CA GLU A 93 -13.07 6.81 12.15
C GLU A 93 -11.88 6.25 11.38
N ILE A 94 -11.81 6.50 10.06
CA ILE A 94 -10.67 6.10 9.22
C ILE A 94 -9.37 6.70 9.78
N LEU A 95 -9.35 8.01 10.08
CA LEU A 95 -8.15 8.65 10.61
C LEU A 95 -7.74 8.11 11.99
N GLN A 96 -8.72 7.74 12.83
CA GLN A 96 -8.45 7.13 14.13
C GLN A 96 -7.82 5.74 13.97
N VAL A 97 -8.32 4.92 13.04
CA VAL A 97 -7.74 3.61 12.72
C VAL A 97 -6.32 3.78 12.17
N LEU A 98 -6.11 4.69 11.21
CA LEU A 98 -4.77 4.98 10.68
C LEU A 98 -3.82 5.48 11.77
N LYS A 99 -4.28 6.35 12.67
CA LYS A 99 -3.50 6.83 13.82
C LYS A 99 -3.10 5.69 14.76
N ASN A 100 -3.98 4.73 15.00
CA ASN A 100 -3.74 3.66 15.96
C ASN A 100 -2.91 2.51 15.38
N HIS A 101 -2.98 2.27 14.06
CA HIS A 101 -2.37 1.11 13.42
C HIS A 101 -1.23 1.47 12.44
N ALA A 102 -1.43 2.46 11.57
CA ALA A 102 -0.45 2.80 10.54
C ALA A 102 0.67 3.71 11.08
N VAL A 103 0.33 4.74 11.87
CA VAL A 103 1.32 5.70 12.41
C VAL A 103 2.40 5.02 13.25
N PRO A 104 2.12 4.09 14.18
CA PRO A 104 3.16 3.45 14.98
C PRO A 104 4.18 2.67 14.15
N LEU A 105 3.74 2.07 13.03
CA LEU A 105 4.59 1.29 12.12
C LEU A 105 5.44 2.19 11.20
N LEU A 106 4.85 3.30 10.74
CA LEU A 106 5.43 4.13 9.69
C LEU A 106 6.13 5.38 10.20
N ARG A 107 5.89 5.83 11.44
CA ARG A 107 6.52 7.06 11.98
C ARG A 107 8.05 6.99 12.03
N GLU A 108 8.59 5.78 12.18
CA GLU A 108 10.04 5.54 12.26
C GLU A 108 10.65 5.37 10.85
N CYS A 109 9.82 5.30 9.82
CA CYS A 109 10.25 5.31 8.43
C CYS A 109 10.56 6.74 7.98
N GLY A 110 11.82 7.01 7.64
CA GLY A 110 12.19 8.24 6.97
C GLY A 110 11.50 8.37 5.60
N PRO A 111 11.48 9.58 5.00
CA PRO A 111 10.76 9.85 3.75
C PRO A 111 11.20 8.93 2.60
N TRP A 112 12.46 8.51 2.55
CA TRP A 112 12.95 7.56 1.54
C TRP A 112 12.34 6.17 1.67
N LYS A 113 12.11 5.69 2.90
CA LYS A 113 11.42 4.41 3.16
C LYS A 113 9.94 4.52 2.75
N LEU A 114 9.29 5.64 3.08
CA LEU A 114 7.89 5.89 2.67
C LEU A 114 7.75 5.96 1.14
N ALA A 115 8.71 6.59 0.45
CA ALA A 115 8.75 6.61 -1.00
C ALA A 115 8.91 5.20 -1.59
N GLY A 116 9.75 4.36 -0.97
CA GLY A 116 9.87 2.95 -1.32
C GLY A 116 8.54 2.20 -1.18
N ILE A 117 7.87 2.33 -0.04
CA ILE A 117 6.56 1.69 0.19
C ILE A 117 5.56 2.14 -0.88
N ALA A 118 5.44 3.45 -1.11
CA ALA A 118 4.53 4.01 -2.10
C ALA A 118 4.84 3.49 -3.52
N LEU A 119 6.12 3.38 -3.89
CA LEU A 119 6.54 2.84 -5.18
C LEU A 119 6.06 1.40 -5.35
N PHE A 120 6.33 0.55 -4.37
CA PHE A 120 5.99 -0.87 -4.45
C PHE A 120 4.48 -1.09 -4.40
N ALA A 121 3.75 -0.37 -3.53
CA ALA A 121 2.29 -0.42 -3.48
C ALA A 121 1.69 0.05 -4.81
N GLY A 122 2.08 1.25 -5.28
CA GLY A 122 1.53 1.81 -6.50
C GLY A 122 1.79 0.95 -7.74
N PHE A 123 3.00 0.43 -7.95
CA PHE A 123 3.23 -0.47 -9.09
C PHE A 123 2.66 -1.87 -8.88
N GLY A 124 2.82 -2.45 -7.69
CA GLY A 124 2.40 -3.82 -7.40
C GLY A 124 0.89 -3.98 -7.47
N GLU A 125 0.15 -3.07 -6.82
CA GLU A 125 -1.30 -3.09 -6.83
C GLU A 125 -1.86 -2.73 -8.22
N GLU A 126 -1.34 -1.72 -8.92
CA GLU A 126 -1.87 -1.40 -10.26
C GLU A 126 -1.61 -2.52 -11.28
N LEU A 127 -0.48 -3.21 -11.21
CA LEU A 127 -0.24 -4.40 -12.03
C LEU A 127 -1.28 -5.48 -11.75
N LEU A 128 -1.61 -5.72 -10.48
CA LEU A 128 -2.56 -6.77 -10.10
C LEU A 128 -4.00 -6.38 -10.44
N PHE A 129 -4.46 -5.22 -9.98
CA PHE A 129 -5.86 -4.83 -10.09
C PHE A 129 -6.21 -4.36 -11.50
N ARG A 130 -5.37 -3.55 -12.14
CA ARG A 130 -5.69 -2.94 -13.45
C ARG A 130 -5.11 -3.79 -14.56
N GLY A 131 -3.84 -4.17 -14.41
CA GLY A 131 -3.14 -5.00 -15.37
C GLY A 131 -3.73 -6.40 -15.52
N VAL A 132 -4.13 -7.05 -14.41
CA VAL A 132 -4.67 -8.41 -14.43
C VAL A 132 -6.18 -8.43 -14.20
N LEU A 133 -6.68 -8.09 -13.01
CA LEU A 133 -8.09 -8.35 -12.64
C LEU A 133 -9.08 -7.59 -13.53
N GLN A 134 -8.89 -6.29 -13.72
CA GLN A 134 -9.76 -5.44 -14.54
C GLN A 134 -9.78 -5.91 -16.00
N ASN A 135 -8.60 -6.17 -16.58
CA ASN A 135 -8.48 -6.63 -17.97
C ASN A 135 -9.04 -8.04 -18.15
N TRP A 136 -8.78 -8.96 -17.21
CA TRP A 136 -9.30 -10.31 -17.24
C TRP A 136 -10.83 -10.31 -17.22
N VAL A 137 -11.46 -9.58 -16.28
CA VAL A 137 -12.92 -9.46 -16.22
C VAL A 137 -13.48 -8.78 -17.46
N ALA A 138 -12.80 -7.75 -17.99
CA ALA A 138 -13.22 -7.10 -19.22
C ALA A 138 -13.22 -8.06 -20.41
N GLY A 139 -12.26 -8.98 -20.48
CA GLY A 139 -12.17 -10.01 -21.52
C GLY A 139 -13.23 -11.12 -21.43
N LEU A 140 -13.92 -11.28 -20.30
CA LEU A 140 -14.98 -12.29 -20.15
C LEU A 140 -16.26 -11.94 -20.93
N TYR A 141 -16.46 -10.66 -21.26
CA TYR A 141 -17.67 -10.18 -21.93
C TYR A 141 -17.31 -9.41 -23.21
N PRO A 142 -17.74 -9.89 -24.39
CA PRO A 142 -17.47 -9.22 -25.65
C PRO A 142 -18.28 -7.92 -25.79
N GLY A 143 -17.72 -6.97 -26.55
CA GLY A 143 -18.35 -5.68 -26.87
C GLY A 143 -18.05 -4.58 -25.86
N ASP A 144 -18.73 -3.45 -26.01
CA ASP A 144 -18.41 -2.21 -25.28
C ASP A 144 -18.68 -2.31 -23.77
N PHE A 145 -19.40 -3.34 -23.32
CA PHE A 145 -19.73 -3.53 -21.91
C PHE A 145 -18.56 -4.09 -21.07
N GLY A 146 -17.67 -4.89 -21.67
CA GLY A 146 -16.58 -5.57 -20.96
C GLY A 146 -15.71 -4.63 -20.11
N PRO A 147 -15.16 -3.53 -20.67
CA PRO A 147 -14.33 -2.59 -19.92
C PRO A 147 -15.02 -1.99 -18.70
N TYR A 148 -16.31 -1.66 -18.78
CA TYR A 148 -17.07 -1.12 -17.65
C TYR A 148 -17.31 -2.15 -16.56
N LEU A 149 -17.58 -3.40 -16.93
CA LEU A 149 -17.71 -4.49 -15.96
C LEU A 149 -16.37 -4.74 -15.25
N GLY A 150 -15.27 -4.81 -16.01
CA GLY A 150 -13.94 -4.96 -15.45
C GLY A 150 -13.60 -3.83 -14.47
N LEU A 151 -13.90 -2.59 -14.86
CA LEU A 151 -13.72 -1.41 -14.00
C LEU A 151 -14.47 -1.55 -12.67
N ILE A 152 -15.77 -1.86 -12.72
CA ILE A 152 -16.60 -1.96 -11.51
C ILE A 152 -16.11 -3.11 -10.62
N VAL A 153 -15.89 -4.30 -11.17
CA VAL A 153 -15.48 -5.47 -10.41
C VAL A 153 -14.12 -5.26 -9.76
N ALA A 154 -13.11 -4.83 -10.51
CA ALA A 154 -11.78 -4.60 -9.96
C ALA A 154 -11.79 -3.52 -8.87
N SER A 155 -12.58 -2.45 -9.05
CA SER A 155 -12.71 -1.37 -8.07
C SER A 155 -13.38 -1.82 -6.78
N VAL A 156 -14.44 -2.63 -6.87
CA VAL A 156 -15.12 -3.19 -5.69
C VAL A 156 -14.19 -4.15 -4.95
N VAL A 157 -13.48 -5.04 -5.67
CA VAL A 157 -12.50 -5.94 -5.05
C VAL A 157 -11.37 -5.15 -4.38
N PHE A 158 -10.87 -4.11 -5.03
CA PHE A 158 -9.89 -3.19 -4.44
C PHE A 158 -10.41 -2.58 -3.13
N GLY A 159 -11.65 -2.07 -3.12
CA GLY A 159 -12.26 -1.53 -1.91
C GLY A 159 -12.46 -2.57 -0.80
N MET A 160 -12.83 -3.80 -1.15
CA MET A 160 -13.02 -4.89 -0.19
C MET A 160 -11.72 -5.30 0.50
N VAL A 161 -10.60 -5.39 -0.23
CA VAL A 161 -9.31 -5.73 0.39
C VAL A 161 -8.75 -4.58 1.25
N HIS A 162 -9.21 -3.35 1.02
CA HIS A 162 -8.89 -2.16 1.81
C HIS A 162 -9.91 -1.89 2.94
N CYS A 163 -10.72 -2.88 3.33
CA CYS A 163 -11.79 -2.68 4.31
C CYS A 163 -11.28 -2.59 5.76
N LEU A 164 -10.72 -1.44 6.15
CA LEU A 164 -10.46 -1.12 7.57
C LEU A 164 -11.73 -0.66 8.29
N THR A 165 -12.58 0.07 7.57
CA THR A 165 -13.95 0.44 7.96
C THR A 165 -14.82 0.39 6.70
N ALA A 166 -16.15 0.34 6.86
CA ALA A 166 -17.05 0.39 5.71
C ALA A 166 -16.84 1.67 4.86
N ALA A 167 -16.59 2.80 5.52
CA ALA A 167 -16.31 4.06 4.86
C ALA A 167 -14.98 4.02 4.07
N TYR A 168 -13.97 3.35 4.61
CA TYR A 168 -12.70 3.18 3.90
C TYR A 168 -12.85 2.27 2.68
N ALA A 169 -13.62 1.17 2.79
CA ALA A 169 -13.91 0.31 1.65
C ALA A 169 -14.65 1.06 0.53
N VAL A 170 -15.61 1.92 0.86
CA VAL A 170 -16.30 2.77 -0.12
C VAL A 170 -15.34 3.77 -0.75
N LEU A 171 -14.52 4.47 0.05
CA LEU A 171 -13.54 5.43 -0.45
C LEU A 171 -12.51 4.75 -1.36
N ALA A 172 -11.98 3.60 -0.94
CA ALA A 172 -11.04 2.80 -1.73
C ALA A 172 -11.71 2.26 -3.01
N THR A 173 -13.00 1.91 -2.99
CA THR A 173 -13.74 1.58 -4.23
C THR A 173 -13.81 2.78 -5.17
N MET A 174 -14.04 4.01 -4.67
CA MET A 174 -14.08 5.21 -5.50
C MET A 174 -12.71 5.56 -6.08
N ILE A 175 -11.63 5.41 -5.30
CA ILE A 175 -10.25 5.51 -5.79
C ILE A 175 -10.00 4.41 -6.83
N GLY A 176 -10.51 3.21 -6.55
CA GLY A 176 -10.61 2.07 -7.45
C GLY A 176 -11.07 2.46 -8.85
N LEU A 177 -12.28 3.04 -8.90
CA LEU A 177 -12.95 3.50 -10.12
C LEU A 177 -12.16 4.61 -10.81
N TYR A 178 -11.56 5.51 -10.05
CA TYR A 178 -10.74 6.59 -10.61
C TYR A 178 -9.51 6.04 -11.34
N LEU A 179 -8.71 5.21 -10.66
CA LEU A 179 -7.49 4.62 -11.23
C LEU A 179 -7.81 3.67 -12.40
N GLY A 180 -8.86 2.85 -12.26
CA GLY A 180 -9.32 1.98 -13.34
C GLY A 180 -9.88 2.75 -14.54
N GLY A 181 -10.49 3.91 -14.31
CA GLY A 181 -10.94 4.82 -15.36
C GLY A 181 -9.76 5.47 -16.09
N LEU A 182 -8.71 5.87 -15.36
CA LEU A 182 -7.47 6.37 -15.96
C LEU A 182 -6.81 5.30 -16.84
N TRP A 183 -6.79 4.04 -16.39
CA TRP A 183 -6.34 2.92 -17.23
C TRP A 183 -7.11 2.86 -18.56
N ILE A 184 -8.45 2.94 -18.52
CA ILE A 184 -9.29 2.92 -19.75
C ILE A 184 -9.02 4.12 -20.66
N ILE A 185 -8.84 5.32 -20.09
CA ILE A 185 -8.64 6.56 -20.87
C ILE A 185 -7.26 6.59 -21.53
N PHE A 186 -6.21 6.22 -20.78
CA PHE A 186 -4.84 6.37 -21.24
C PHE A 186 -4.30 5.12 -21.94
N GLY A 187 -4.85 3.93 -21.65
CA GLY A 187 -4.32 2.66 -22.18
C GLY A 187 -2.89 2.35 -21.72
N ASN A 188 -2.38 3.07 -20.71
CA ASN A 188 -1.03 2.93 -20.17
C ASN A 188 -1.09 2.81 -18.64
N LEU A 189 -0.61 1.69 -18.10
CA LEU A 189 -0.59 1.41 -16.65
C LEU A 189 0.37 2.33 -15.89
N LEU A 190 1.32 2.98 -16.56
CA LEU A 190 2.20 3.96 -15.91
C LEU A 190 1.39 5.10 -15.27
N VAL A 191 0.30 5.53 -15.92
CA VAL A 191 -0.52 6.65 -15.45
C VAL A 191 -1.17 6.34 -14.10
N PRO A 192 -2.03 5.30 -13.95
CA PRO A 192 -2.60 4.97 -12.65
C PRO A 192 -1.54 4.56 -11.62
N ALA A 193 -0.44 3.89 -12.03
CA ALA A 193 0.63 3.53 -11.10
C ALA A 193 1.25 4.78 -10.48
N LEU A 194 1.61 5.79 -11.28
CA LEU A 194 2.17 7.02 -10.76
C LEU A 194 1.16 7.84 -9.95
N VAL A 195 -0.12 7.86 -10.33
CA VAL A 195 -1.17 8.47 -9.49
C VAL A 195 -1.16 7.84 -8.10
N HIS A 196 -1.15 6.51 -8.04
CA HIS A 196 -1.15 5.76 -6.80
C HIS A 196 0.12 6.03 -5.98
N VAL A 197 1.31 5.91 -6.58
CA VAL A 197 2.60 6.21 -5.93
C VAL A 197 2.62 7.63 -5.35
N VAL A 198 2.24 8.63 -6.15
CA VAL A 198 2.31 10.04 -5.75
C VAL A 198 1.30 10.33 -4.63
N TYR A 199 0.07 9.82 -4.78
CA TYR A 199 -0.97 9.96 -3.77
C TYR A 199 -0.54 9.34 -2.43
N ASP A 200 -0.09 8.09 -2.45
CA ASP A 200 0.30 7.35 -1.24
C ASP A 200 1.50 7.97 -0.54
N PHE A 201 2.52 8.34 -1.32
CA PHE A 201 3.68 9.01 -0.76
C PHE A 201 3.27 10.32 -0.06
N TRP A 202 2.48 11.14 -0.74
CA TRP A 202 1.99 12.40 -0.17
C TRP A 202 1.13 12.15 1.07
N ALA A 203 0.21 11.17 1.00
CA ALA A 203 -0.69 10.78 2.06
C ALA A 203 0.07 10.34 3.31
N MET A 204 1.02 9.42 3.17
CA MET A 204 1.86 8.94 4.26
C MET A 204 2.67 10.08 4.88
N VAL A 205 3.40 10.87 4.09
CA VAL A 205 4.20 11.99 4.61
C VAL A 205 3.33 13.01 5.34
N TYR A 206 2.16 13.34 4.79
CA TYR A 206 1.23 14.29 5.38
C TYR A 206 0.64 13.77 6.70
N LEU A 207 0.19 12.51 6.72
CA LEU A 207 -0.38 11.88 7.91
C LEU A 207 0.66 11.69 9.01
N MET A 208 1.88 11.27 8.67
CA MET A 208 2.96 11.13 9.66
C MET A 208 3.33 12.47 10.29
N LYS A 209 3.24 13.57 9.57
CA LYS A 209 3.48 14.91 10.15
C LYS A 209 2.31 15.43 10.99
N LYS A 210 1.07 15.03 10.66
CA LYS A 210 -0.14 15.56 11.29
C LYS A 210 -0.63 14.74 12.48
N LEU A 211 -0.43 13.43 12.45
CA LEU A 211 -0.99 12.48 13.40
C LEU A 211 0.03 11.86 14.36
N ALA A 212 1.33 11.96 14.06
CA ALA A 212 2.41 11.60 15.00
C ALA A 212 2.60 12.71 16.06
#